data_AF-A0A7W1D483-F1
#
_entry.id   AF-A0A7W1D483-F1
#
_cell.length_a   1.000
_cell.length_b   1.000
_cell.length_c   1.000
_cell.angle_alpha   90.00
_cell.angle_beta   90.00
_cell.angle_gamma   90.00
#
_symmetry.space_group_name_H-M   'P 1'
#
loop_
_entity.id
_entity.type
_entity.pdbx_description
1 polymer ?
#
loop_
_entity_poly.entity_id
_entity_poly.type
_entity_poly.pdbx_seq_one_letter_code
_entity_poly.pdbx_strand_id
1 'polypeptide(L)' 'MNTTPTRALVVSAHPDDMEFGAAGTLAKWADEGTEVTLCIA' A
#
# COMPACT_ATOMS: atom_id res chain seq x y z
N MET A 1 -7.75 17.86 7.71
CA MET A 1 -6.42 17.62 7.12
C MET A 1 -6.52 16.34 6.32
N ASN A 2 -6.11 16.34 5.05
CA ASN A 2 -6.10 15.10 4.26
C ASN A 2 -4.98 14.20 4.81
N THR A 3 -5.32 13.02 5.31
CA THR A 3 -4.35 12.10 5.94
C THR A 3 -3.73 11.12 4.95
N THR A 4 -4.12 11.21 3.67
CA THR A 4 -3.68 10.31 2.61
C THR A 4 -2.31 10.70 2.10
N PRO A 5 -1.33 9.78 2.07
CA PRO A 5 0.01 10.07 1.58
C PRO A 5 0.02 10.22 0.05
N THR A 6 0.96 11.00 -0.48
CA THR A 6 1.16 11.08 -1.94
C THR A 6 1.89 9.85 -2.50
N ARG A 7 2.71 9.17 -1.67
CA ARG A 7 3.46 7.96 -2.05
C ARG A 7 3.54 6.98 -0.88
N ALA A 8 3.54 5.68 -1.16
CA ALA A 8 3.68 4.62 -0.17
C ALA A 8 4.59 3.49 -0.69
N LEU A 9 5.42 2.94 0.20
CA LEU A 9 6.24 1.75 -0.05
C LEU A 9 5.75 0.61 0.85
N VAL A 10 5.36 -0.50 0.24
CA VAL A 10 4.99 -1.72 0.95
C VAL A 10 6.19 -2.66 0.92
N VAL A 11 6.60 -3.13 2.09
CA VAL A 11 7.70 -4.10 2.21
C VAL A 11 7.10 -5.39 2.76
N SER A 12 7.20 -6.48 1.99
CA SER A 12 6.69 -7.79 2.37
C SER A 12 7.72 -8.89 2.14
N ALA A 13 7.56 -10.01 2.87
CA ALA A 13 8.46 -11.15 2.75
C ALA A 13 8.03 -12.08 1.60
N HIS A 14 6.73 -12.24 1.38
CA HIS A 14 6.17 -13.11 0.35
C HIS A 14 5.18 -12.35 -0.57
N PRO A 15 4.90 -12.90 -1.77
CA PRO A 15 3.95 -12.32 -2.73
C PRO A 15 2.47 -12.21 -2.31
N ASP A 16 2.10 -12.49 -1.07
CA ASP A 16 0.72 -12.50 -0.56
C ASP A 16 0.55 -11.81 0.81
N ASP A 17 1.63 -11.38 1.46
CA ASP A 17 1.54 -10.82 2.81
C ASP A 17 0.71 -9.52 2.85
N MET A 18 0.72 -8.72 1.78
CA MET A 18 0.04 -7.43 1.76
C MET A 18 -1.49 -7.57 1.67
N GLU A 19 -1.98 -8.66 1.06
CA GLU A 19 -3.38 -9.02 0.96
C GLU A 19 -4.00 -9.18 2.35
N PHE A 20 -3.23 -9.74 3.29
CA PHE A 20 -3.66 -9.96 4.68
C PHE A 20 -3.27 -8.82 5.63
N GLY A 21 -2.19 -8.10 5.33
CA GLY A 21 -1.65 -7.06 6.22
C GLY A 21 -2.23 -5.67 6.01
N ALA A 22 -2.44 -5.26 4.76
CA ALA A 22 -2.73 -3.84 4.45
C ALA A 22 -3.63 -3.60 3.23
N ALA A 23 -4.21 -4.63 2.61
CA ALA A 23 -4.95 -4.52 1.34
C ALA A 23 -5.99 -3.39 1.33
N GLY A 24 -6.84 -3.29 2.35
CA GLY A 24 -7.88 -2.26 2.42
C GLY A 24 -7.32 -0.84 2.50
N THR A 25 -6.22 -0.65 3.23
CA THR A 25 -5.54 0.64 3.33
C THR A 25 -4.88 1.02 2.00
N LEU A 26 -4.19 0.07 1.37
CA LEU A 26 -3.51 0.28 0.09
C LEU A 26 -4.51 0.55 -1.04
N ALA A 27 -5.64 -0.17 -1.07
CA ALA A 27 -6.72 0.07 -2.03
C ALA A 27 -7.30 1.47 -1.88
N LYS A 28 -7.63 1.89 -0.65
CA LYS A 28 -8.11 3.25 -0.37
C LYS A 28 -7.11 4.30 -0.83
N TRP A 29 -5.84 4.13 -0.51
CA TRP A 29 -4.79 5.08 -0.88
C TRP A 29 -4.57 5.14 -2.39
N ALA A 30 -4.60 3.99 -3.08
CA ALA A 30 -4.54 3.95 -4.53
C ALA A 30 -5.73 4.70 -5.17
N ASP A 31 -6.95 4.49 -4.68
CA ASP A 31 -8.16 5.21 -5.14
C ASP A 31 -8.07 6.73 -4.91
N GLU A 32 -7.40 7.14 -3.83
CA GLU A 32 -7.17 8.55 -3.48
C GLU A 32 -5.93 9.13 -4.19
N GLY A 33 -5.26 8.37 -5.06
CA GLY A 33 -4.17 8.83 -5.92
C GLY A 33 -2.76 8.66 -5.33
N THR A 34 -2.59 7.89 -4.26
CA THR A 34 -1.26 7.53 -3.74
C THR A 34 -0.50 6.66 -4.75
N GLU A 35 0.75 7.01 -5.04
CA GLU A 35 1.68 6.14 -5.77
C GLU A 35 2.16 5.01 -4.85
N VAL A 36 1.64 3.80 -5.03
CA VAL A 36 2.01 2.62 -4.23
C VAL A 36 3.08 1.81 -4.94
N THR A 37 4.21 1.59 -4.27
CA THR A 37 5.29 0.69 -4.73
C THR A 37 5.36 -0.54 -3.84
N LEU A 38 5.51 -1.72 -4.44
CA LEU A 38 5.64 -2.99 -3.75
C LEU A 38 7.10 -3.46 -3.80
N CYS A 39 7.69 -3.71 -2.63
CA CYS A 39 9.01 -4.30 -2.46
C CYS A 39 8.83 -5.67 -1.81
N ILE A 40 8.96 -6.71 -2.62
CA ILE A 40 8.72 -8.10 -2.25
C ILE A 40 10.04 -8.85 -2.41
N ALA A 41 10.44 -9.61 -1.39
CA ALA A 41 11.64 -10.45 -1.41
C ALA A 41 11.39 -11.82 -2.06
#